data_AF-A0A970BJX4-F1
#
_entry.id   AF-A0A970BJX4-F1
#
_cell.length_a   1.000
_cell.length_b   1.000
_cell.length_c   1.000
_cell.angle_alpha   90.00
_cell.angle_beta   90.00
_cell.angle_gamma   90.00
#
_symmetry.space_group_name_H-M   'P 1'
#
loop_
_entity.id
_entity.type
_entity.pdbx_description
1 polymer ?
#
loop_
_entity_poly.entity_id
_entity_poly.type
_entity_poly.pdbx_seq_one_letter_code
_entity_poly.pdbx_strand_id
1 'polypeptide(L)'
;MAKKNQSKRLTKQHKETHGVVGIFSNEAKLHDVTVGKISNLVIEQLENEFPQLSFRHRTSIRKEEINEALQKVDKDLGQTLFVANSSIIPDGGIIEVKDDNENWRIILVSEAKHQGKDIENIKKGKLVGKDNNQDLMAAGNAIERSHKNISEIANLMLSESHFPYILFLEGSNFLTETISIKRPDGRVVSLEYNSGMLNRLDKLTSANYGMPINTNLCKNKFVKHKDKTIMLQATSIYTQGNGERWNIKTMFEIMMEVSKTSLQVLGSDLFKQLTEKK
;
A
#
# COMPACT_ATOMS: atom_id res chain seq x y z
N MET A 1 40.94 -0.30 16.61
CA MET A 1 40.31 -1.58 16.19
C MET A 1 38.79 -1.42 16.18
N ALA A 2 38.16 -1.12 15.04
CA ALA A 2 36.72 -0.87 14.98
C ALA A 2 36.10 -1.21 13.59
N LYS A 3 36.48 -2.33 12.97
CA LYS A 3 35.99 -2.72 11.63
C LYS A 3 35.37 -4.12 11.52
N LYS A 4 35.15 -4.86 12.61
CA LYS A 4 34.70 -6.27 12.57
C LYS A 4 33.24 -6.56 12.91
N ASN A 5 32.42 -5.55 13.27
CA ASN A 5 31.03 -5.78 13.73
C ASN A 5 29.92 -5.35 12.75
N GLN A 6 30.23 -4.61 11.68
CA GLN A 6 29.21 -4.27 10.66
C GLN A 6 28.90 -5.43 9.71
N SER A 7 29.91 -6.22 9.32
CA SER A 7 29.75 -7.33 8.37
C SER A 7 28.84 -8.43 8.92
N LYS A 8 29.02 -8.85 10.19
CA LYS A 8 28.17 -9.86 10.83
C LYS A 8 26.69 -9.46 10.94
N ARG A 9 26.40 -8.16 11.03
CA ARG A 9 25.03 -7.64 11.11
C ARG A 9 24.36 -7.67 9.73
N LEU A 10 25.07 -7.30 8.66
CA LEU A 10 24.60 -7.50 7.28
C LEU A 10 24.40 -8.98 6.96
N THR A 11 25.33 -9.86 7.34
CA THR A 11 25.22 -11.30 7.00
C THR A 11 24.05 -11.99 7.72
N LYS A 12 23.65 -11.53 8.91
CA LYS A 12 22.48 -12.06 9.61
C LYS A 12 21.17 -11.61 8.93
N GLN A 13 21.11 -10.35 8.49
CA GLN A 13 20.02 -9.80 7.70
C GLN A 13 19.87 -10.51 6.34
N HIS A 14 21.00 -10.86 5.70
CA HIS A 14 21.00 -11.64 4.46
C HIS A 14 20.52 -13.09 4.66
N LYS A 15 20.81 -13.75 5.79
CA LYS A 15 20.36 -15.13 6.03
C LYS A 15 18.86 -15.26 6.28
N GLU A 16 18.21 -14.27 6.91
CA GLU A 16 16.74 -14.23 7.04
C GLU A 16 16.07 -14.03 5.66
N THR A 17 16.70 -13.28 4.75
CA THR A 17 16.16 -13.06 3.40
C THR A 17 16.31 -14.25 2.44
N HIS A 18 17.07 -15.30 2.77
CA HIS A 18 17.27 -16.43 1.84
C HIS A 18 15.98 -17.24 1.57
N GLY A 19 15.02 -17.26 2.50
CA GLY A 19 13.69 -17.85 2.25
C GLY A 19 12.90 -17.06 1.22
N VAL A 20 12.90 -15.73 1.36
CA VAL A 20 12.22 -14.78 0.47
C VAL A 20 12.86 -14.76 -0.93
N VAL A 21 14.19 -14.77 -1.01
CA VAL A 21 14.93 -14.75 -2.29
C VAL A 21 14.71 -16.04 -3.10
N GLY A 22 14.52 -17.20 -2.44
CA GLY A 22 14.23 -18.47 -3.11
C GLY A 22 12.86 -18.51 -3.81
N ILE A 23 11.82 -17.96 -3.17
CA ILE A 23 10.46 -17.84 -3.71
C ILE A 23 10.48 -16.96 -4.95
N PHE A 24 11.11 -15.78 -4.85
CA PHE A 24 11.19 -14.86 -5.98
C PHE A 24 12.15 -15.32 -7.08
N SER A 25 13.20 -16.10 -6.81
CA SER A 25 14.13 -16.56 -7.86
C SER A 25 13.53 -17.58 -8.83
N ASN A 26 12.56 -18.39 -8.38
CA ASN A 26 11.88 -19.37 -9.24
C ASN A 26 10.72 -18.74 -10.02
N GLU A 27 10.10 -17.69 -9.49
CA GLU A 27 8.97 -16.97 -10.12
C GLU A 27 9.41 -15.74 -10.94
N ALA A 28 10.64 -15.24 -10.78
CA ALA A 28 11.20 -14.07 -11.48
C ALA A 28 11.57 -14.32 -12.96
N LYS A 29 10.72 -15.05 -13.66
CA LYS A 29 10.56 -14.96 -15.12
C LYS A 29 9.20 -14.39 -15.48
N LEU A 30 8.75 -13.30 -14.87
CA LEU A 30 7.47 -12.70 -15.25
C LEU A 30 7.50 -11.17 -15.24
N HIS A 31 7.42 -10.62 -16.45
CA HIS A 31 6.75 -9.34 -16.68
C HIS A 31 5.29 -9.45 -16.18
N ASP A 32 4.77 -8.41 -15.52
CA ASP A 32 3.38 -8.27 -15.03
C ASP A 32 2.93 -9.20 -13.87
N VAL A 33 3.62 -9.13 -12.72
CA VAL A 33 3.05 -9.58 -11.44
C VAL A 33 2.22 -8.43 -10.85
N THR A 34 0.93 -8.65 -10.65
CA THR A 34 0.01 -7.66 -10.06
C THR A 34 0.15 -7.64 -8.54
N VAL A 35 -0.19 -6.52 -7.90
CA VAL A 35 -0.19 -6.38 -6.43
C VAL A 35 -0.99 -7.50 -5.74
N GLY A 36 -2.10 -7.97 -6.33
CA GLY A 36 -2.88 -9.09 -5.80
C GLY A 36 -2.16 -10.44 -5.78
N LYS A 37 -1.24 -10.70 -6.72
CA LYS A 37 -0.39 -11.92 -6.67
C LYS A 37 0.61 -11.83 -5.51
N ILE A 38 1.13 -10.64 -5.24
CA ILE A 38 2.04 -10.39 -4.12
C ILE A 38 1.32 -10.62 -2.78
N SER A 39 0.04 -10.24 -2.68
CA SER A 39 -0.77 -10.51 -1.48
C SER A 39 -0.88 -12.01 -1.17
N ASN A 40 -0.98 -12.88 -2.18
CA ASN A 40 -0.97 -14.33 -1.95
C ASN A 40 0.37 -14.80 -1.36
N LEU A 41 1.50 -14.31 -1.89
CA LEU A 41 2.82 -14.62 -1.36
C LEU A 41 2.99 -14.13 0.09
N VAL A 42 2.42 -12.97 0.42
CA VAL A 42 2.40 -12.45 1.80
C VAL A 42 1.65 -13.40 2.72
N ILE A 43 0.51 -13.96 2.30
CA ILE A 43 -0.24 -14.94 3.11
C ILE A 43 0.58 -16.21 3.32
N GLU A 44 1.15 -16.78 2.26
CA GLU A 44 2.00 -17.98 2.37
C GLU A 44 3.15 -17.76 3.36
N GLN A 45 3.79 -16.58 3.30
CA GLN A 45 4.86 -16.24 4.23
C GLN A 45 4.34 -16.05 5.66
N LEU A 46 3.18 -15.43 5.86
CA LEU A 46 2.56 -15.26 7.18
C LEU A 46 2.16 -16.61 7.80
N GLU A 47 1.61 -17.53 7.02
CA GLU A 47 1.28 -18.90 7.46
C GLU A 47 2.53 -19.68 7.86
N ASN A 48 3.63 -19.52 7.12
CA ASN A 48 4.91 -20.11 7.46
C ASN A 48 5.53 -19.53 8.75
N GLU A 49 5.41 -18.21 8.96
CA GLU A 49 5.96 -17.54 10.15
C GLU A 49 5.09 -17.70 11.40
N PHE A 50 3.77 -17.81 11.24
CA PHE A 50 2.79 -17.89 12.33
C PHE A 50 1.84 -19.09 12.13
N PRO A 51 2.34 -20.34 12.17
CA PRO A 51 1.55 -21.55 11.89
C PRO A 51 0.41 -21.83 12.89
N GLN A 52 0.36 -21.10 13.99
CA GLN A 52 -0.74 -21.13 14.97
C GLN A 52 -1.93 -20.28 14.54
N LEU A 53 -1.70 -19.23 13.74
CA LEU A 53 -2.72 -18.29 13.32
C LEU A 53 -3.38 -18.76 12.01
N SER A 54 -4.64 -18.36 11.82
CA SER A 54 -5.37 -18.60 10.58
C SER A 54 -5.50 -17.30 9.79
N PHE A 55 -5.09 -17.32 8.52
CA PHE A 55 -5.17 -16.19 7.62
C PHE A 55 -6.18 -16.46 6.51
N ARG A 56 -6.73 -15.40 5.91
CA ARG A 56 -7.50 -15.51 4.67
C ARG A 56 -7.30 -14.31 3.77
N HIS A 57 -7.45 -14.54 2.47
CA HIS A 57 -7.51 -13.50 1.45
C HIS A 57 -8.96 -13.22 1.05
N ARG A 58 -9.28 -11.95 0.85
CA ARG A 58 -10.54 -11.50 0.24
C ARG A 58 -10.24 -10.50 -0.86
N THR A 59 -11.01 -10.56 -1.94
CA THR A 59 -10.88 -9.61 -3.06
C THR A 59 -11.81 -8.42 -2.95
N SER A 60 -12.84 -8.49 -2.09
CA SER A 60 -13.85 -7.44 -1.96
C SER A 60 -14.48 -7.39 -0.58
N ILE A 61 -15.02 -6.22 -0.25
CA ILE A 61 -15.80 -5.93 0.95
C ILE A 61 -17.14 -5.35 0.50
N ARG A 62 -18.24 -5.84 1.06
CA ARG A 62 -19.58 -5.32 0.77
C ARG A 62 -19.82 -4.03 1.55
N LYS A 63 -20.61 -3.12 0.99
CA LYS A 63 -21.00 -1.89 1.68
C LYS A 63 -21.82 -2.18 2.95
N GLU A 64 -22.62 -3.24 2.92
CA GLU A 64 -23.37 -3.76 4.07
C GLU A 64 -22.46 -4.08 5.26
N GLU A 65 -21.35 -4.78 5.04
CA GLU A 65 -20.36 -5.12 6.07
C GLU A 65 -19.73 -3.87 6.71
N ILE A 66 -19.42 -2.84 5.90
CA ILE A 66 -18.91 -1.55 6.40
C ILE A 66 -19.96 -0.87 7.27
N ASN A 67 -21.22 -0.88 6.83
CA ASN A 67 -22.33 -0.29 7.59
C ASN A 67 -22.56 -1.03 8.92
N GLU A 68 -22.53 -2.36 8.93
CA GLU A 68 -22.65 -3.16 10.15
C GLU A 68 -21.50 -2.88 11.13
N ALA A 69 -20.27 -2.72 10.64
CA ALA A 69 -19.13 -2.35 11.49
C ALA A 69 -19.29 -0.95 12.09
N LEU A 70 -19.75 0.02 11.30
CA LEU A 70 -20.05 1.37 11.78
C LEU A 70 -21.17 1.38 12.84
N GLN A 71 -22.22 0.59 12.65
CA GLN A 71 -23.34 0.48 13.60
C GLN A 71 -22.93 -0.11 14.95
N LYS A 72 -21.88 -0.94 14.99
CA LYS A 72 -21.28 -1.44 16.24
C LYS A 72 -20.54 -0.34 17.01
N VAL A 73 -20.04 0.69 16.31
CA VAL A 73 -19.40 1.85 16.94
C VAL A 73 -20.45 2.83 17.45
N ASP A 74 -21.43 3.18 16.62
CA ASP A 74 -22.52 4.09 16.97
C ASP A 74 -23.77 3.78 16.12
N LYS A 75 -24.95 3.75 16.76
CA LYS A 75 -26.22 3.35 16.14
C LYS A 75 -26.68 4.29 15.02
N ASP A 76 -26.20 5.53 14.98
CA ASP A 76 -26.57 6.52 13.97
C ASP A 76 -25.68 6.42 12.71
N LEU A 77 -24.61 5.63 12.74
CA LEU A 77 -23.70 5.44 11.60
C LEU A 77 -24.13 4.26 10.72
N GLY A 78 -23.67 4.22 9.47
CA GLY A 78 -23.92 3.10 8.56
C GLY A 78 -25.39 2.92 8.12
N GLN A 79 -26.21 3.97 8.16
CA GLN A 79 -27.67 3.86 7.95
C GLN A 79 -28.11 3.77 6.48
N THR A 80 -27.23 4.12 5.54
CA THR A 80 -27.60 4.28 4.13
C THR A 80 -27.03 3.16 3.26
N LEU A 81 -27.89 2.52 2.46
CA LEU A 81 -27.51 1.60 1.40
C LEU A 81 -28.51 1.69 0.24
N PHE A 82 -28.16 2.39 -0.83
CA PHE A 82 -29.05 2.59 -1.99
C PHE A 82 -29.02 1.42 -2.98
N VAL A 83 -27.89 0.72 -3.06
CA VAL A 83 -27.67 -0.40 -3.98
C VAL A 83 -27.15 -1.58 -3.16
N ALA A 84 -28.00 -2.61 -2.99
CA ALA A 84 -27.78 -3.70 -2.04
C ALA A 84 -26.48 -4.49 -2.28
N ASN A 85 -26.07 -4.66 -3.54
CA ASN A 85 -24.86 -5.40 -3.91
C ASN A 85 -23.62 -4.51 -4.05
N SER A 86 -23.64 -3.27 -3.52
CA SER A 86 -22.48 -2.37 -3.56
C SER A 86 -21.29 -2.97 -2.82
N SER A 87 -20.10 -2.82 -3.41
CA SER A 87 -18.85 -3.29 -2.83
C SER A 87 -17.66 -2.42 -3.23
N ILE A 88 -16.58 -2.55 -2.48
CA ILE A 88 -15.25 -2.06 -2.86
C ILE A 88 -14.34 -3.25 -3.18
N ILE A 89 -13.46 -3.04 -4.16
CA ILE A 89 -12.53 -4.05 -4.67
C ILE A 89 -11.14 -3.39 -4.73
N PRO A 90 -10.34 -3.48 -3.65
CA PRO A 90 -8.94 -3.08 -3.69
C PRO A 90 -8.15 -4.01 -4.62
N ASP A 91 -7.33 -3.46 -5.51
CA ASP A 91 -6.63 -4.24 -6.54
C ASP A 91 -5.70 -5.33 -5.97
N GLY A 92 -5.16 -5.10 -4.77
CA GLY A 92 -4.34 -6.05 -4.04
C GLY A 92 -5.10 -6.88 -3.02
N GLY A 93 -6.41 -6.73 -2.93
CA GLY A 93 -7.25 -7.45 -1.98
C GLY A 93 -7.01 -7.05 -0.52
N ILE A 94 -7.52 -7.90 0.36
CA ILE A 94 -7.55 -7.75 1.81
C ILE A 94 -7.03 -9.04 2.43
N ILE A 95 -6.10 -8.93 3.36
CA ILE A 95 -5.62 -10.03 4.19
C ILE A 95 -6.16 -9.85 5.60
N GLU A 96 -6.74 -10.90 6.15
CA GLU A 96 -7.27 -10.93 7.51
C GLU A 96 -6.63 -12.07 8.30
N VAL A 97 -6.55 -11.87 9.62
CA VAL A 97 -6.19 -12.90 10.61
C VAL A 97 -7.40 -13.17 11.50
N LYS A 98 -7.59 -14.41 11.92
CA LYS A 98 -8.62 -14.77 12.90
C LYS A 98 -8.12 -14.55 14.32
N ASP A 99 -8.86 -13.79 15.12
CA ASP A 99 -8.52 -13.51 16.52
C ASP A 99 -9.03 -14.59 17.49
N ASP A 100 -8.61 -14.49 18.75
CA ASP A 100 -8.95 -15.43 19.83
C ASP A 100 -10.45 -15.47 20.15
N ASN A 101 -11.23 -14.51 19.64
CA ASN A 101 -12.68 -14.43 19.77
C ASN A 101 -13.38 -14.83 18.46
N GLU A 102 -12.67 -15.49 17.55
CA GLU A 102 -13.14 -15.99 16.26
C GLU A 102 -13.51 -14.91 15.25
N ASN A 103 -13.14 -13.64 15.49
CA ASN A 103 -13.39 -12.54 14.56
C ASN A 103 -12.24 -12.41 13.56
N TRP A 104 -12.58 -12.08 12.31
CA TRP A 104 -11.59 -11.78 11.28
C TRP A 104 -11.17 -10.31 11.38
N ARG A 105 -9.87 -10.07 11.53
CA ARG A 105 -9.26 -8.76 11.72
C ARG A 105 -8.37 -8.43 10.53
N ILE A 106 -8.59 -7.29 9.89
CA ILE A 106 -7.83 -6.88 8.71
C ILE A 106 -6.39 -6.56 9.12
N ILE A 107 -5.42 -7.19 8.46
CA ILE A 107 -3.98 -6.96 8.70
C ILE A 107 -3.28 -6.32 7.51
N LEU A 108 -3.88 -6.35 6.31
CA LEU A 108 -3.36 -5.67 5.13
C LEU A 108 -4.48 -5.35 4.14
N VAL A 109 -4.46 -4.14 3.58
CA VAL A 109 -5.16 -3.79 2.35
C VAL A 109 -4.14 -3.14 1.43
N SER A 110 -4.06 -3.59 0.18
CA SER A 110 -3.10 -3.04 -0.78
C SER A 110 -3.78 -2.62 -2.08
N GLU A 111 -3.32 -1.50 -2.63
CA GLU A 111 -3.80 -0.97 -3.90
C GLU A 111 -2.60 -0.41 -4.68
N ALA A 112 -2.57 -0.61 -6.00
CA ALA A 112 -1.52 -0.09 -6.86
C ALA A 112 -2.14 0.80 -7.94
N LYS A 113 -1.65 2.03 -8.08
CA LYS A 113 -2.14 2.98 -9.07
C LYS A 113 -1.01 3.45 -9.97
N HIS A 114 -1.28 3.42 -11.27
CA HIS A 114 -0.39 3.89 -12.31
C HIS A 114 -0.97 5.15 -12.95
N GLN A 115 -0.21 6.25 -12.99
CA GLN A 115 -0.61 7.47 -13.71
C GLN A 115 0.59 8.18 -14.35
N GLY A 116 0.38 8.68 -15.56
CA GLY A 116 1.37 9.40 -16.35
C GLY A 116 2.26 8.48 -17.16
N LYS A 117 2.13 8.55 -18.49
CA LYS A 117 2.87 7.72 -19.47
C LYS A 117 4.02 8.48 -20.13
N ASP A 118 4.40 9.65 -19.61
CA ASP A 118 5.36 10.55 -20.25
C ASP A 118 6.72 9.88 -20.44
N ILE A 119 7.19 9.12 -19.44
CA ILE A 119 8.44 8.34 -19.53
C ILE A 119 8.40 7.36 -20.71
N GLU A 120 7.31 6.60 -20.87
CA GLU A 120 7.18 5.62 -21.97
C GLU A 120 7.04 6.31 -23.33
N ASN A 121 6.30 7.42 -23.39
CA ASN A 121 6.10 8.19 -24.63
C ASN A 121 7.42 8.79 -25.12
N ILE A 122 8.19 9.42 -24.23
CA ILE A 122 9.50 10.02 -24.54
C ILE A 122 10.48 8.94 -25.01
N LYS A 123 10.56 7.80 -24.31
CA LYS A 123 11.42 6.67 -24.71
C LYS A 123 11.05 6.13 -26.10
N LYS A 124 9.77 6.16 -26.48
CA LYS A 124 9.27 5.75 -27.80
C LYS A 124 9.33 6.87 -28.86
N GLY A 125 9.77 8.07 -28.51
CA GLY A 125 9.77 9.23 -29.40
C GLY A 125 8.36 9.73 -29.77
N LYS A 126 7.34 9.34 -29.03
CA LYS A 126 5.95 9.73 -29.28
C LYS A 126 5.70 11.13 -28.74
N LEU A 127 5.15 12.01 -29.58
CA LEU A 127 4.60 13.30 -29.15
C LEU A 127 3.13 13.14 -28.76
N VAL A 128 2.68 14.02 -27.87
CA VAL A 128 1.34 14.02 -27.27
C VAL A 128 0.71 15.41 -27.39
N GLY A 129 -0.47 15.59 -26.80
CA GLY A 129 -1.28 16.81 -26.92
C GLY A 129 -2.25 16.74 -28.11
N LYS A 130 -3.20 17.69 -28.16
CA LYS A 130 -4.24 17.75 -29.20
C LYS A 130 -3.65 17.79 -30.62
N ASP A 131 -2.54 18.51 -30.77
CA ASP A 131 -1.85 18.71 -32.04
C ASP A 131 -0.63 17.77 -32.22
N ASN A 132 -0.45 16.78 -31.33
CA ASN A 132 0.69 15.84 -31.32
C ASN A 132 2.08 16.53 -31.42
N ASN A 133 2.25 17.64 -30.73
CA ASN A 133 3.45 18.48 -30.79
C ASN A 133 4.13 18.68 -29.41
N GLN A 134 3.63 18.05 -28.35
CA GLN A 134 4.14 18.19 -26.99
C GLN A 134 4.92 16.94 -26.57
N ASP A 135 5.94 17.09 -25.74
CA ASP A 135 6.62 15.95 -25.11
C ASP A 135 5.87 15.39 -23.91
N LEU A 136 5.10 16.25 -23.23
CA LEU A 136 4.48 15.97 -21.95
C LEU A 136 2.97 16.14 -22.05
N MET A 137 2.23 15.24 -21.41
CA MET A 137 0.80 15.34 -21.24
C MET A 137 0.51 16.07 -19.93
N ALA A 138 -0.43 17.02 -19.94
CA ALA A 138 -0.95 17.60 -18.71
C ALA A 138 -1.61 16.49 -17.85
N ALA A 139 -1.16 16.33 -16.62
CA ALA A 139 -1.62 15.24 -15.76
C ALA A 139 -3.09 15.42 -15.36
N GLY A 140 -3.88 14.35 -15.48
CA GLY A 140 -5.27 14.31 -15.02
C GLY A 140 -5.40 14.13 -13.51
N ASN A 141 -6.66 14.05 -13.04
CA ASN A 141 -7.01 13.95 -11.61
C ASN A 141 -7.63 12.59 -11.23
N ALA A 142 -7.49 11.57 -12.08
CA ALA A 142 -8.12 10.26 -11.87
C ALA A 142 -7.65 9.56 -10.57
N ILE A 143 -6.45 9.90 -10.09
CA ILE A 143 -5.86 9.41 -8.84
C ILE A 143 -6.64 9.83 -7.58
N GLU A 144 -7.41 10.93 -7.62
CA GLU A 144 -8.22 11.38 -6.48
C GLU A 144 -9.26 10.32 -6.05
N ARG A 145 -9.63 9.40 -6.96
CA ARG A 145 -10.55 8.28 -6.66
C ARG A 145 -10.01 7.31 -5.60
N SER A 146 -8.70 7.27 -5.34
CA SER A 146 -8.12 6.43 -4.29
C SER A 146 -8.67 6.77 -2.90
N HIS A 147 -9.03 8.03 -2.65
CA HIS A 147 -9.60 8.46 -1.37
C HIS A 147 -10.90 7.74 -1.01
N LYS A 148 -11.68 7.32 -2.01
CA LYS A 148 -12.94 6.60 -1.79
C LYS A 148 -12.67 5.26 -1.08
N ASN A 149 -11.80 4.42 -1.64
CA ASN A 149 -11.49 3.11 -1.04
C ASN A 149 -10.79 3.27 0.33
N ILE A 150 -9.91 4.27 0.47
CA ILE A 150 -9.26 4.60 1.75
C ILE A 150 -10.30 4.92 2.82
N SER A 151 -11.26 5.80 2.51
CA SER A 151 -12.32 6.20 3.46
C SER A 151 -13.23 5.03 3.83
N GLU A 152 -13.54 4.16 2.88
CA GLU A 152 -14.38 2.97 3.11
C GLU A 152 -13.70 1.97 4.06
N ILE A 153 -12.40 1.70 3.88
CA ILE A 153 -11.65 0.84 4.81
C ILE A 153 -11.44 1.53 6.16
N ALA A 154 -11.21 2.85 6.18
CA ALA A 154 -11.08 3.60 7.43
C ALA A 154 -12.34 3.49 8.29
N ASN A 155 -13.51 3.61 7.65
CA ASN A 155 -14.81 3.41 8.29
C ASN A 155 -15.01 1.98 8.81
N LEU A 156 -14.66 0.97 8.00
CA LEU A 156 -14.74 -0.43 8.40
C LEU A 156 -13.86 -0.73 9.63
N MET A 157 -12.69 -0.09 9.68
CA MET A 157 -11.69 -0.27 10.74
C MET A 157 -11.74 0.85 11.79
N LEU A 158 -12.88 1.53 11.95
CA LEU A 158 -12.98 2.68 12.85
C LEU A 158 -12.75 2.31 14.33
N SER A 159 -13.06 1.07 14.71
CA SER A 159 -12.79 0.51 16.05
C SER A 159 -11.36 0.00 16.24
N GLU A 160 -10.54 -0.01 15.18
CA GLU A 160 -9.19 -0.57 15.21
C GLU A 160 -8.14 0.47 15.60
N SER A 161 -7.05 0.03 16.22
CA SER A 161 -5.89 0.89 16.57
C SER A 161 -4.76 0.85 15.53
N HIS A 162 -5.01 0.20 14.39
CA HIS A 162 -4.13 0.19 13.22
C HIS A 162 -4.94 0.43 11.94
N PHE A 163 -4.25 0.88 10.90
CA PHE A 163 -4.81 1.13 9.57
C PHE A 163 -3.81 0.68 8.49
N PRO A 164 -3.81 -0.62 8.14
CA PRO A 164 -2.80 -1.23 7.27
C PRO A 164 -3.13 -1.06 5.79
N TYR A 165 -3.49 0.16 5.38
CA TYR A 165 -3.76 0.49 3.99
C TYR A 165 -2.47 0.95 3.30
N ILE A 166 -2.05 0.23 2.27
CA ILE A 166 -0.90 0.57 1.43
C ILE A 166 -1.36 1.02 0.06
N LEU A 167 -0.91 2.20 -0.36
CA LEU A 167 -1.10 2.71 -1.72
C LEU A 167 0.24 2.79 -2.43
N PHE A 168 0.46 1.91 -3.40
CA PHE A 168 1.64 1.92 -4.28
C PHE A 168 1.38 2.80 -5.50
N LEU A 169 2.27 3.76 -5.74
CA LEU A 169 2.19 4.72 -6.84
C LEU A 169 3.35 4.52 -7.81
N GLU A 170 3.06 4.48 -9.10
CA GLU A 170 4.08 4.44 -10.16
C GLU A 170 3.68 5.26 -11.39
N GLY A 171 4.69 5.66 -12.15
CA GLY A 171 4.54 6.48 -13.35
C GLY A 171 4.98 7.93 -13.15
N SER A 172 5.05 8.64 -14.27
CA SER A 172 5.64 9.98 -14.34
C SER A 172 4.91 11.04 -13.50
N ASN A 173 3.65 10.82 -13.11
CA ASN A 173 2.93 11.80 -12.27
C ASN A 173 3.27 11.71 -10.78
N PHE A 174 4.11 10.76 -10.37
CA PHE A 174 4.47 10.53 -8.96
C PHE A 174 5.97 10.62 -8.71
N LEU A 175 6.68 11.47 -9.47
CA LEU A 175 8.11 11.65 -9.30
C LEU A 175 8.44 12.30 -7.95
N THR A 176 9.53 11.87 -7.33
CA THR A 176 10.14 12.54 -6.16
C THR A 176 11.55 13.04 -6.43
N GLU A 177 12.06 12.78 -7.63
CA GLU A 177 13.35 13.27 -8.12
C GLU A 177 13.23 13.67 -9.59
N THR A 178 14.00 14.68 -9.99
CA THR A 178 14.06 15.10 -11.39
C THR A 178 14.81 14.05 -12.20
N ILE A 179 14.19 13.57 -13.27
CA ILE A 179 14.78 12.56 -14.15
C ILE A 179 15.01 13.11 -15.55
N SER A 180 16.03 12.60 -16.23
CA SER A 180 16.36 12.96 -17.61
C SER A 180 16.19 11.74 -18.51
N ILE A 181 15.46 11.91 -19.61
CA ILE A 181 15.10 10.81 -20.51
C ILE A 181 15.55 11.19 -21.92
N LYS A 182 16.37 10.33 -22.52
CA LYS A 182 16.82 10.50 -23.90
C LYS A 182 15.79 9.94 -24.86
N ARG A 183 15.37 10.77 -25.82
CA ARG A 183 14.51 10.39 -26.94
C ARG A 183 15.30 9.66 -28.02
N PRO A 184 14.63 8.90 -28.92
CA PRO A 184 15.29 8.25 -30.06
C PRO A 184 16.03 9.22 -31.00
N ASP A 185 15.56 10.47 -31.10
CA ASP A 185 16.17 11.56 -31.88
C ASP A 185 17.44 12.16 -31.23
N GLY A 186 17.83 11.66 -30.05
CA GLY A 186 19.00 12.11 -29.30
C GLY A 186 18.74 13.24 -28.32
N ARG A 187 17.59 13.91 -28.39
CA ARG A 187 17.21 15.00 -27.47
C ARG A 187 16.98 14.47 -26.06
N VAL A 188 17.42 15.22 -25.06
CA VAL A 188 17.18 14.90 -23.64
C VAL A 188 16.01 15.73 -23.14
N VAL A 189 15.00 15.07 -22.58
CA VAL A 189 13.85 15.70 -21.94
C VAL A 189 14.01 15.56 -20.43
N SER A 190 13.98 16.69 -19.72
CA SER A 190 14.02 16.73 -18.25
C SER A 190 12.60 16.75 -17.71
N LEU A 191 12.29 15.84 -16.78
CA LEU A 191 11.03 15.82 -16.05
C LEU A 191 11.26 16.33 -14.63
N GLU A 192 10.87 17.58 -14.38
CA GLU A 192 10.98 18.19 -13.05
C GLU A 192 9.89 17.64 -12.13
N TYR A 193 10.31 16.98 -11.03
CA TYR A 193 9.38 16.35 -10.11
C TYR A 193 8.44 17.35 -9.43
N ASN A 194 8.88 18.59 -9.23
CA ASN A 194 8.11 19.66 -8.58
C ASN A 194 7.23 20.46 -9.56
N SER A 195 7.09 20.01 -10.82
CA SER A 195 6.23 20.66 -11.80
C SER A 195 4.76 20.30 -11.56
N GLY A 196 3.92 21.31 -11.30
CA GLY A 196 2.46 21.14 -11.16
C GLY A 196 1.75 20.66 -12.44
N MET A 197 2.41 20.71 -13.59
CA MET A 197 1.90 20.13 -14.83
C MET A 197 1.90 18.58 -14.78
N LEU A 198 2.83 18.01 -14.01
CA LEU A 198 3.14 16.58 -13.99
C LEU A 198 2.76 15.94 -12.65
N ASN A 199 3.20 16.51 -11.54
CA ASN A 199 3.12 15.87 -10.24
C ASN A 199 1.70 15.87 -9.66
N ARG A 200 1.26 14.73 -9.14
CA ARG A 200 -0.06 14.54 -8.50
C ARG A 200 0.04 13.93 -7.10
N LEU A 201 1.22 13.88 -6.49
CA LEU A 201 1.40 13.37 -5.12
C LEU A 201 0.57 14.17 -4.10
N ASP A 202 0.52 15.49 -4.23
CA ASP A 202 -0.28 16.36 -3.33
C ASP A 202 -1.79 16.10 -3.40
N LYS A 203 -2.27 15.38 -4.43
CA LYS A 203 -3.65 14.92 -4.49
C LYS A 203 -3.94 13.77 -3.52
N LEU A 204 -2.92 13.18 -2.92
CA LEU A 204 -3.01 12.02 -2.03
C LEU A 204 -2.52 12.30 -0.61
N THR A 205 -1.73 13.35 -0.37
CA THR A 205 -1.14 13.65 0.95
C THR A 205 -2.17 13.92 2.05
N SER A 206 -3.42 14.23 1.69
CA SER A 206 -4.52 14.29 2.68
C SER A 206 -4.85 12.93 3.29
N ALA A 207 -4.62 11.82 2.59
CA ALA A 207 -4.90 10.47 3.09
C ALA A 207 -3.95 10.03 4.21
N ASN A 208 -2.81 10.72 4.37
CA ASN A 208 -1.86 10.45 5.44
C ASN A 208 -1.55 11.69 6.28
N TYR A 209 -2.39 12.73 6.21
CA TYR A 209 -2.26 13.98 6.96
C TYR A 209 -0.94 14.73 6.72
N GLY A 210 -0.31 14.55 5.54
CA GLY A 210 0.99 15.13 5.24
C GLY A 210 2.15 14.51 6.02
N MET A 211 1.95 13.32 6.60
CA MET A 211 3.03 12.52 7.17
C MET A 211 3.98 12.03 6.05
N PRO A 212 5.22 11.61 6.38
CA PRO A 212 6.17 11.16 5.37
C PRO A 212 5.62 10.03 4.49
N ILE A 213 5.82 10.15 3.18
CA ILE A 213 5.62 9.06 2.22
C ILE A 213 6.73 8.01 2.37
N ASN A 214 6.58 6.87 1.68
CA ASN A 214 7.52 5.74 1.74
C ASN A 214 7.77 5.24 3.18
N THR A 215 6.75 5.35 4.03
CA THR A 215 6.83 5.07 5.46
C THR A 215 5.64 4.20 5.86
N ASN A 216 5.89 3.24 6.74
CA ASN A 216 4.87 2.43 7.37
C ASN A 216 4.14 3.25 8.44
N LEU A 217 2.90 3.62 8.15
CA LEU A 217 2.01 4.42 9.00
C LEU A 217 0.88 3.58 9.62
N CYS A 218 1.05 2.25 9.65
CA CYS A 218 0.02 1.30 10.08
C CYS A 218 -0.48 1.54 11.52
N LYS A 219 0.37 1.92 12.48
CA LYS A 219 -0.09 2.21 13.85
C LYS A 219 -0.80 3.56 13.89
N ASN A 220 -2.06 3.58 14.31
CA ASN A 220 -2.84 4.82 14.33
C ASN A 220 -2.23 5.83 15.30
N LYS A 221 -2.27 7.11 14.92
CA LYS A 221 -1.74 8.20 15.74
C LYS A 221 -2.88 8.86 16.51
N PHE A 222 -2.70 9.03 17.82
CA PHE A 222 -3.64 9.80 18.64
C PHE A 222 -3.10 11.21 18.84
N VAL A 223 -3.89 12.21 18.45
CA VAL A 223 -3.57 13.63 18.65
C VAL A 223 -4.52 14.25 19.65
N LYS A 224 -4.03 15.24 20.39
CA LYS A 224 -4.83 16.00 21.36
C LYS A 224 -5.05 17.42 20.86
N HIS A 225 -6.29 17.88 20.93
CA HIS A 225 -6.62 19.28 20.72
C HIS A 225 -7.62 19.71 21.79
N LYS A 226 -7.19 20.57 22.71
CA LYS A 226 -7.94 20.94 23.92
C LYS A 226 -8.29 19.69 24.74
N ASP A 227 -9.58 19.45 24.98
CA ASP A 227 -10.17 18.32 25.69
C ASP A 227 -10.40 17.09 24.79
N LYS A 228 -10.19 17.22 23.47
CA LYS A 228 -10.46 16.15 22.50
C LYS A 228 -9.22 15.32 22.23
N THR A 229 -9.39 14.00 22.27
CA THR A 229 -8.43 13.03 21.72
C THR A 229 -8.99 12.49 20.41
N ILE A 230 -8.22 12.57 19.34
CA ILE A 230 -8.64 12.19 17.99
C ILE A 230 -7.68 11.12 17.47
N MET A 231 -8.24 9.99 17.02
CA MET A 231 -7.49 8.95 16.34
C MET A 231 -7.34 9.29 14.85
N LEU A 232 -6.12 9.17 14.33
CA LEU A 232 -5.79 9.40 12.93
C LEU A 232 -5.43 8.08 12.27
N GLN A 233 -6.16 7.75 11.19
CA GLN A 233 -5.92 6.58 10.34
C GLN A 233 -5.17 7.03 9.09
N ALA A 234 -3.86 6.89 9.09
CA ALA A 234 -2.99 7.42 8.03
C ALA A 234 -2.63 6.32 7.01
N THR A 235 -2.96 6.52 5.74
CA THR A 235 -2.57 5.58 4.67
C THR A 235 -1.05 5.58 4.50
N SER A 236 -0.46 4.39 4.37
CA SER A 236 0.95 4.25 4.01
C SER A 236 1.11 4.42 2.50
N ILE A 237 1.49 5.63 2.06
CA ILE A 237 1.65 5.97 0.65
C ILE A 237 3.10 5.71 0.24
N TYR A 238 3.29 4.82 -0.72
CA TYR A 238 4.60 4.50 -1.29
C TYR A 238 4.64 4.90 -2.76
N THR A 239 5.76 5.47 -3.20
CA THR A 239 5.98 5.84 -4.60
C THR A 239 7.35 5.43 -5.10
N GLN A 240 7.39 4.95 -6.34
CA GLN A 240 8.62 4.74 -7.08
C GLN A 240 9.07 6.08 -7.68
N GLY A 241 9.88 6.82 -6.93
CA GLY A 241 10.20 8.23 -7.17
C GLY A 241 10.87 8.58 -8.50
N ASN A 242 11.49 7.60 -9.15
CA ASN A 242 12.10 7.72 -10.48
C ASN A 242 11.11 7.42 -11.63
N GLY A 243 9.85 7.15 -11.30
CA GLY A 243 8.77 6.86 -12.24
C GLY A 243 8.85 5.50 -12.92
N GLU A 244 9.77 4.63 -12.50
CA GLU A 244 9.85 3.24 -12.96
C GLU A 244 8.75 2.38 -12.34
N ARG A 245 8.66 1.13 -12.82
CA ARG A 245 7.76 0.14 -12.25
C ARG A 245 8.29 -0.34 -10.90
N TRP A 246 7.37 -0.75 -10.03
CA TRP A 246 7.74 -1.32 -8.75
C TRP A 246 8.54 -2.63 -8.87
N ASN A 247 9.53 -2.78 -8.00
CA ASN A 247 10.16 -4.07 -7.78
C ASN A 247 9.27 -4.95 -6.89
N ILE A 248 8.95 -6.16 -7.37
CA ILE A 248 8.05 -7.11 -6.70
C ILE A 248 8.55 -7.46 -5.29
N LYS A 249 9.86 -7.70 -5.13
CA LYS A 249 10.46 -8.03 -3.84
C LYS A 249 10.30 -6.88 -2.85
N THR A 250 10.51 -5.64 -3.31
CA THR A 250 10.33 -4.45 -2.47
C THR A 250 8.88 -4.27 -2.04
N MET A 251 7.91 -4.44 -2.95
CA MET A 251 6.48 -4.41 -2.60
C MET A 251 6.14 -5.47 -1.55
N PHE A 252 6.61 -6.70 -1.76
CA PHE A 252 6.44 -7.79 -0.80
C PHE A 252 7.01 -7.46 0.58
N GLU A 253 8.25 -6.95 0.64
CA GLU A 253 8.90 -6.57 1.90
C GLU A 253 8.08 -5.51 2.65
N ILE A 254 7.58 -4.49 1.94
CA ILE A 254 6.72 -3.43 2.49
C ILE A 254 5.39 -4.02 3.01
N MET A 255 4.74 -4.88 2.23
CA MET A 255 3.48 -5.53 2.62
C MET A 255 3.65 -6.46 3.82
N MET A 256 4.76 -7.19 3.91
CA MET A 256 5.11 -8.01 5.06
C MET A 256 5.36 -7.15 6.30
N GLU A 257 6.07 -6.02 6.16
CA GLU A 257 6.35 -5.11 7.27
C GLU A 257 5.06 -4.54 7.88
N VAL A 258 4.14 -4.06 7.03
CA VAL A 258 2.84 -3.53 7.44
C VAL A 258 1.98 -4.63 8.08
N SER A 259 1.92 -5.82 7.48
CA SER A 259 1.18 -6.96 8.03
C SER A 259 1.68 -7.34 9.43
N LYS A 260 3.00 -7.44 9.61
CA LYS A 260 3.61 -7.71 10.93
C LYS A 260 3.32 -6.60 11.93
N THR A 261 3.26 -5.35 11.47
CA THR A 261 2.88 -4.21 12.31
C THR A 261 1.43 -4.33 12.80
N SER A 262 0.51 -4.76 11.95
CA SER A 262 -0.88 -5.05 12.33
C SER A 262 -0.95 -6.16 13.38
N LEU A 263 -0.24 -7.28 13.16
CA LEU A 263 -0.18 -8.40 14.12
C LEU A 263 0.37 -7.95 15.49
N GLN A 264 1.37 -7.05 15.51
CA GLN A 264 1.86 -6.48 16.77
C GLN A 264 0.80 -5.67 17.51
N VAL A 265 -0.01 -4.88 16.80
CA VAL A 265 -1.10 -4.10 17.41
C VAL A 265 -2.20 -5.01 17.93
N LEU A 266 -2.52 -6.08 17.19
CA LEU A 266 -3.50 -7.10 17.56
C LEU A 266 -2.99 -8.12 18.59
N GLY A 267 -1.78 -7.96 19.11
CA GLY A 267 -1.11 -9.00 19.90
C GLY A 267 -1.89 -9.47 21.14
N SER A 268 -2.70 -8.60 21.76
CA SER A 268 -3.57 -8.97 22.88
C SER A 268 -4.68 -9.93 22.48
N ASP A 269 -5.18 -9.79 21.25
CA ASP A 269 -6.33 -10.52 20.72
C ASP A 269 -5.89 -11.81 20.01
N LEU A 270 -4.58 -12.05 19.90
CA LEU A 270 -3.97 -13.23 19.28
C LEU A 270 -3.18 -14.07 20.29
N PHE A 271 -3.14 -13.65 21.56
CA PHE A 271 -2.23 -14.19 22.55
C PHE A 271 -2.52 -15.66 22.86
N LYS A 272 -3.79 -16.06 22.95
CA LYS A 272 -4.16 -17.45 23.27
C LYS A 272 -3.72 -18.38 22.15
N GLN A 273 -4.07 -18.07 20.90
CA GLN A 273 -3.64 -18.87 19.75
C GLN A 273 -2.11 -18.97 19.65
N LEU A 274 -1.38 -17.89 19.93
CA LEU A 274 0.09 -17.88 19.87
C LEU A 274 0.78 -18.64 21.01
N THR A 275 0.12 -18.83 22.15
CA THR A 275 0.71 -19.47 23.35
C THR A 275 0.21 -20.88 23.60
N GLU A 276 -0.97 -21.22 23.09
CA GLU A 276 -1.48 -22.58 23.10
C GLU A 276 -0.63 -23.45 22.15
N LYS A 277 0.10 -24.40 22.71
CA LYS A 277 0.85 -25.39 21.92
C LYS A 277 -0.14 -26.27 21.17
N LYS A 278 -0.01 -26.33 19.84
CA LYS A 278 -0.54 -27.46 19.06
C LYS A 278 0.12 -28.76 19.52
#